data_AF-A0A0C9V6N0-F1
#
_entry.id   AF-A0A0C9V6N0-F1
#
_cell.length_a   1.000
_cell.length_b   1.000
_cell.length_c   1.000
_cell.angle_alpha   90.00
_cell.angle_beta   90.00
_cell.angle_gamma   90.00
#
_symmetry.space_group_name_H-M   'P 1'
#
loop_
_entity.id
_entity.type
_entity.pdbx_description
1 polymer ?
#
loop_
_entity_poly.entity_id
_entity_poly.type
_entity_poly.pdbx_seq_one_letter_code
_entity_poly.pdbx_strand_id
1 'polypeptide(L)'
;MVGALSLYLDPSLSYSWWESSMIAAKVSGHGAYHARCIRQWIHRFLMFGTLPLHRYGHSQSVLEDENFSQTIQLHLQERAKDGYIKAEDIVDFLSSPEMQEQFPAKKVKIIIRTAQKWLHKLEWRYGKKHNGMYIDGHEQEDVVAYHAEFLQ
;
A
#
# COMPACT_ATOMS: atom_id res chain seq x y z
N MET A 1 -9.51 -8.01 22.72
CA MET A 1 -8.64 -7.29 23.69
C MET A 1 -9.41 -6.23 24.47
N VAL A 2 -10.00 -5.23 23.81
CA VAL A 2 -10.76 -4.14 24.45
C VAL A 2 -11.87 -4.66 25.37
N GLY A 3 -12.67 -5.63 24.92
CA GLY A 3 -13.72 -6.23 25.74
C GLY A 3 -13.21 -6.87 27.05
N ALA A 4 -12.02 -7.48 27.04
CA ALA A 4 -11.45 -8.08 28.25
C ALA A 4 -10.96 -7.02 29.25
N LEU A 5 -10.44 -5.89 28.76
CA LEU A 5 -10.06 -4.75 29.62
C LEU A 5 -11.29 -4.05 30.18
N SER A 6 -12.32 -3.84 29.35
CA SER A 6 -13.59 -3.25 29.79
C SER A 6 -14.22 -4.05 30.93
N LEU A 7 -14.25 -5.38 30.82
CA LEU A 7 -14.81 -6.26 31.86
C LEU A 7 -13.95 -6.32 33.13
N TYR A 8 -12.64 -6.06 33.03
CA TYR A 8 -11.74 -6.06 34.18
C TYR A 8 -11.75 -4.72 34.92
N LEU A 9 -11.95 -3.61 34.20
CA LEU A 9 -11.94 -2.25 34.76
C LEU A 9 -13.29 -1.82 35.31
N ASP A 10 -14.36 -2.57 35.04
CA ASP A 10 -15.70 -2.25 35.53
C ASP A 10 -15.79 -2.54 37.05
N PRO A 11 -16.01 -1.53 37.91
CA PRO A 11 -16.09 -1.72 39.35
C PRO A 11 -17.28 -2.57 39.80
N SER A 12 -18.33 -2.66 38.97
CA SER A 12 -19.53 -3.45 39.25
C SER A 12 -19.34 -4.94 38.97
N LEU A 13 -18.37 -5.28 38.13
CA LEU A 13 -18.05 -6.62 37.71
C LEU A 13 -16.66 -6.97 38.25
N SER A 14 -16.60 -7.61 39.42
CA SER A 14 -15.34 -8.02 40.06
C SER A 14 -14.69 -9.24 39.38
N TYR A 15 -14.52 -9.19 38.06
CA TYR A 15 -13.94 -10.30 37.30
C TYR A 15 -12.42 -10.29 37.41
N SER A 16 -11.85 -11.48 37.62
CA SER A 16 -10.42 -11.67 37.52
C SER A 16 -9.95 -11.51 36.08
N TRP A 17 -8.67 -11.19 35.89
CA TRP A 17 -8.07 -11.05 34.56
C TRP A 17 -8.26 -12.31 33.68
N TRP A 18 -8.31 -13.49 34.30
CA TRP A 18 -8.57 -14.74 33.61
C TRP A 18 -10.02 -14.82 33.11
N GLU A 19 -11.00 -14.54 33.97
CA GLU A 19 -12.43 -14.57 33.63
C GLU A 19 -12.80 -13.54 32.57
N SER A 20 -12.35 -12.30 32.71
CA SER A 20 -12.59 -11.25 31.71
C SER A 20 -12.05 -11.62 30.34
N SER A 21 -10.86 -12.25 30.28
CA SER A 21 -10.28 -12.72 29.02
C SER A 21 -11.03 -13.91 28.41
N MET A 22 -11.55 -14.79 29.27
CA MET A 22 -12.32 -15.98 28.86
C MET A 22 -13.69 -15.58 28.31
N ILE A 23 -14.39 -14.66 28.99
CA ILE A 23 -15.68 -14.12 28.55
C ILE A 23 -15.50 -13.42 27.21
N ALA A 24 -14.50 -12.53 27.09
CA ALA A 24 -14.24 -11.85 25.83
C ALA A 24 -13.94 -12.82 24.68
N ALA A 25 -13.16 -13.88 24.92
CA ALA A 25 -12.89 -14.91 23.92
C ALA A 25 -14.16 -15.66 23.50
N LYS A 26 -14.99 -16.06 24.47
CA LYS A 26 -16.26 -16.77 24.21
C LYS A 26 -17.25 -15.90 23.42
N VAL A 27 -17.36 -14.62 23.75
CA VAL A 27 -18.19 -13.65 23.01
C VAL A 27 -17.72 -13.52 21.57
N SER A 28 -16.41 -13.62 21.32
CA SER A 28 -15.83 -13.65 19.96
C SER A 28 -15.88 -15.03 19.28
N GLY A 29 -16.58 -16.01 19.84
CA GLY A 29 -16.67 -17.37 19.27
C GLY A 29 -15.37 -18.20 19.40
N HIS A 30 -14.46 -17.81 20.29
CA HIS A 30 -13.18 -18.46 20.48
C HIS A 30 -13.03 -19.12 21.86
N GLY A 31 -12.10 -20.09 21.95
CA GLY A 31 -11.83 -20.85 23.17
C GLY A 31 -10.69 -20.30 24.04
N ALA A 32 -10.26 -21.12 25.00
CA ALA A 32 -9.23 -20.76 26.00
C ALA A 32 -7.88 -20.31 25.39
N TYR A 33 -7.52 -20.83 24.21
CA TYR A 33 -6.33 -20.41 23.49
C TYR A 33 -6.37 -18.91 23.14
N HIS A 34 -7.49 -18.43 22.62
CA HIS A 34 -7.65 -17.03 22.26
C HIS A 34 -7.66 -16.12 23.50
N ALA A 35 -8.24 -16.58 24.62
CA ALA A 35 -8.15 -15.88 25.90
C ALA A 35 -6.70 -15.73 26.38
N ARG A 36 -5.85 -16.74 26.15
CA ARG A 36 -4.40 -16.67 26.43
C ARG A 36 -3.71 -15.66 25.51
N CYS A 37 -4.03 -15.64 24.22
CA CYS A 37 -3.51 -14.64 23.28
C CYS A 37 -3.90 -13.21 23.69
N ILE A 38 -5.15 -12.99 24.08
CA ILE A 38 -5.63 -11.68 24.56
C ILE A 38 -4.80 -11.20 25.76
N ARG A 39 -4.55 -12.07 26.75
CA ARG A 39 -3.71 -11.72 27.92
C ARG A 39 -2.27 -11.39 27.52
N GLN A 40 -1.68 -12.15 26.61
CA GLN A 40 -0.35 -11.87 26.08
C GLN A 40 -0.29 -10.52 25.34
N TRP A 41 -1.33 -10.18 24.57
CA TRP A 41 -1.41 -8.89 23.88
C TRP A 41 -1.56 -7.73 24.85
N ILE A 42 -2.39 -7.85 25.88
CA ILE A 42 -2.53 -6.83 26.93
C ILE A 42 -1.18 -6.62 27.63
N HIS A 43 -0.52 -7.70 28.05
CA HIS A 43 0.78 -7.60 28.70
C HIS A 43 1.83 -6.94 27.79
N ARG A 44 1.88 -7.31 26.51
CA ARG A 44 2.79 -6.72 25.55
C ARG A 44 2.49 -5.23 25.31
N PHE A 45 1.22 -4.86 25.26
CA PHE A 45 0.80 -3.47 25.14
C PHE A 45 1.23 -2.64 26.36
N LEU A 46 1.05 -3.15 27.58
CA LEU A 46 1.50 -2.47 28.80
C LEU A 46 3.03 -2.31 28.85
N MET A 47 3.78 -3.30 28.37
CA MET A 47 5.25 -3.26 28.38
C MET A 47 5.86 -2.32 27.33
N PHE A 48 5.29 -2.27 26.12
CA PHE A 48 5.92 -1.60 24.97
C PHE A 48 5.08 -0.46 24.38
N GLY A 49 3.89 -0.20 24.90
CA GLY A 49 2.95 0.81 24.37
C GLY A 49 2.47 0.53 22.94
N THR A 50 2.75 -0.65 22.39
CA THR A 50 2.50 -0.99 20.99
C THR A 50 1.67 -2.26 20.88
N LEU A 51 0.65 -2.21 20.01
CA LEU A 51 -0.17 -3.37 19.73
C LEU A 51 0.60 -4.35 18.83
N PRO A 52 0.58 -5.66 19.13
CA PRO A 52 1.16 -6.65 18.24
C PRO A 52 0.38 -6.69 16.92
N LEU A 53 0.94 -6.08 15.89
CA LEU A 53 0.43 -6.23 14.53
C LEU A 53 0.73 -7.66 14.05
N HIS A 54 -0.31 -8.35 13.60
CA HIS A 54 -0.15 -9.65 12.97
C HIS A 54 0.54 -9.45 11.62
N ARG A 55 1.82 -9.85 11.52
CA ARG A 55 2.62 -9.74 10.28
C ARG A 55 2.54 -10.97 9.39
N TYR A 56 1.70 -11.95 9.73
CA TYR A 56 1.61 -13.19 8.96
C TYR A 56 1.00 -12.91 7.58
N GLY A 57 1.72 -13.27 6.51
CA GLY A 57 1.28 -13.04 5.13
C GLY A 57 1.57 -11.65 4.56
N HIS A 58 2.09 -10.71 5.34
CA HIS A 58 2.49 -9.38 4.85
C HIS A 58 4.01 -9.25 4.79
N SER A 59 4.58 -9.54 3.63
CA SER A 59 5.92 -9.07 3.28
C SER A 59 5.83 -7.59 2.94
N GLN A 60 6.03 -6.71 3.93
CA GLN A 60 6.13 -5.26 3.69
C GLN A 60 7.38 -4.99 2.86
N SER A 61 7.26 -5.05 1.53
CA SER A 61 8.30 -4.50 0.68
C SER A 61 8.31 -2.99 0.88
N VAL A 62 9.49 -2.35 0.81
CA VAL A 62 9.57 -0.89 0.98
C VAL A 62 8.66 -0.14 -0.02
N LEU A 63 8.39 -0.76 -1.16
CA LEU A 63 7.49 -0.29 -2.20
C LEU A 63 6.00 -0.31 -1.84
N GLU A 64 5.61 -0.95 -0.72
CA GLU A 64 4.23 -0.94 -0.20
C GLU A 64 3.99 0.17 0.82
N ASP A 65 5.04 0.90 1.21
CA ASP A 65 4.91 2.09 2.04
C ASP A 65 4.18 3.16 1.22
N GLU A 66 3.04 3.64 1.71
CA GLU A 66 2.11 4.48 0.95
C GLU A 66 2.78 5.76 0.45
N ASN A 67 3.49 6.45 1.34
CA ASN A 67 4.25 7.66 0.99
C ASN A 67 5.30 7.38 -0.07
N PHE A 68 6.01 6.25 0.04
CA PHE A 68 7.05 5.86 -0.90
C PHE A 68 6.46 5.51 -2.27
N SER A 69 5.33 4.80 -2.27
CA SER A 69 4.62 4.41 -3.48
C SER A 69 4.10 5.62 -4.26
N GLN A 70 3.58 6.63 -3.56
CA GLN A 70 3.07 7.87 -4.16
C GLN A 70 4.18 8.68 -4.83
N THR A 71 5.32 8.87 -4.15
CA THR A 71 6.47 9.60 -4.72
C THR A 71 6.99 8.94 -5.99
N ILE A 72 7.12 7.61 -6.00
CA ILE A 72 7.54 6.88 -7.20
C ILE A 72 6.51 7.02 -8.32
N GLN A 73 5.22 6.89 -8.02
CA GLN A 73 4.17 7.01 -9.03
C GLN A 73 4.16 8.39 -9.69
N LEU A 74 4.35 9.46 -8.91
CA LEU A 74 4.39 10.83 -9.43
C LEU A 74 5.57 11.02 -10.39
N HIS A 75 6.77 10.57 -9.98
CA HIS A 75 7.95 10.62 -10.85
C HIS A 75 7.77 9.83 -12.14
N LEU A 76 7.17 8.63 -12.05
CA LEU A 76 6.90 7.82 -13.23
C LEU A 76 5.81 8.43 -14.12
N GLN A 77 4.83 9.13 -13.57
CA GLN A 77 3.80 9.83 -14.34
C GLN A 77 4.37 11.01 -15.12
N GLU A 78 5.33 11.75 -14.54
CA GLU A 78 6.07 12.78 -15.26
C GLU A 78 6.84 12.19 -16.43
N ARG A 79 7.60 11.11 -16.20
CA ARG A 79 8.32 10.40 -17.27
C ARG A 79 7.42 9.77 -18.32
N ALA A 80 6.23 9.33 -17.95
CA ALA A 80 5.26 8.75 -18.88
C ALA A 80 4.76 9.75 -19.93
N LYS A 81 4.89 11.07 -19.68
CA LYS A 81 4.57 12.11 -20.68
C LYS A 81 5.56 12.10 -21.83
N ASP A 82 6.84 11.88 -21.53
CA ASP A 82 7.93 11.98 -22.50
C ASP A 82 8.28 10.64 -23.16
N GLY A 83 7.83 9.51 -22.60
CA GLY A 83 8.10 8.20 -23.20
C GLY A 83 7.63 6.99 -22.41
N TYR A 84 8.29 5.86 -22.69
CA TYR A 84 7.98 4.57 -22.07
C TYR A 84 8.66 4.45 -20.72
N ILE A 85 7.88 4.13 -19.69
CA ILE A 85 8.40 3.75 -18.37
C ILE A 85 9.17 2.44 -18.49
N LYS A 86 10.27 2.26 -17.76
CA LYS A 86 11.03 1.00 -17.61
C LYS A 86 11.14 0.61 -16.13
N ALA A 87 11.28 -0.68 -15.84
CA ALA A 87 11.60 -1.14 -14.49
C ALA A 87 12.98 -0.64 -14.01
N GLU A 88 13.90 -0.35 -14.95
CA GLU A 88 15.20 0.27 -14.69
C GLU A 88 15.04 1.70 -14.17
N ASP A 89 14.08 2.47 -14.70
CA ASP A 89 13.82 3.85 -14.25
C ASP A 89 13.47 3.91 -12.76
N ILE A 90 12.77 2.90 -12.26
CA ILE A 90 12.45 2.79 -10.83
C ILE A 90 13.72 2.54 -10.02
N VAL A 91 14.61 1.66 -10.50
CA VAL A 91 15.86 1.35 -9.79
C VAL A 91 16.80 2.56 -9.79
N ASP A 92 16.86 3.30 -10.89
CA ASP A 92 17.66 4.52 -11.03
C ASP A 92 17.11 5.64 -10.16
N PHE A 93 15.79 5.87 -10.16
CA PHE A 93 15.15 6.85 -9.30
C PHE A 93 15.38 6.56 -7.81
N LEU A 94 15.28 5.29 -7.40
CA LEU A 94 15.56 4.89 -6.02
C LEU A 94 17.04 4.94 -5.65
N SER A 95 17.93 4.89 -6.65
CA SER A 95 19.36 5.06 -6.47
C SER A 95 19.77 6.53 -6.39
N SER A 96 18.89 7.47 -6.75
CA SER A 96 19.13 8.92 -6.66
C SER A 96 19.41 9.37 -5.22
N PRO A 97 20.37 10.30 -5.00
CA PRO A 97 20.69 10.81 -3.66
C PRO A 97 19.50 11.49 -2.99
N GLU A 98 18.62 12.14 -3.75
CA GLU A 98 17.42 12.82 -3.24
C GLU A 98 16.47 11.84 -2.53
N MET A 99 16.28 10.64 -3.10
CA MET A 99 15.42 9.60 -2.52
C MET A 99 16.09 8.89 -1.35
N GLN A 100 17.42 8.77 -1.36
CA GLN A 100 18.17 8.23 -0.21
C GLN A 100 18.16 9.19 0.98
N GLU A 101 18.13 10.50 0.74
CA GLU A 101 18.07 11.53 1.77
C GLU A 101 16.68 11.65 2.39
N GLN A 102 15.60 11.53 1.59
CA GLN A 102 14.23 11.49 2.12
C GLN A 102 13.96 10.27 3.00
N PHE A 103 14.69 9.15 2.79
CA PHE A 103 14.46 7.89 3.50
C PHE A 103 15.76 7.26 4.05
N PRO A 104 16.43 7.90 5.03
CA PRO A 104 17.74 7.46 5.53
C PRO A 104 17.69 6.10 6.24
N ALA A 105 16.51 5.71 6.76
CA ALA A 105 16.31 4.47 7.49
C ALA A 105 16.32 3.21 6.60
N LYS A 106 16.13 3.36 5.28
CA LYS A 106 16.04 2.25 4.35
C LYS A 106 17.01 2.56 3.21
N LYS A 107 18.22 1.96 3.19
CA LYS A 107 19.06 1.97 1.98
C LYS A 107 18.38 1.05 0.95
N VAL A 108 17.46 1.61 0.18
CA VAL A 108 16.56 0.86 -0.70
C VAL A 108 17.29 0.46 -1.99
N LYS A 109 18.21 -0.50 -1.90
CA LYS A 109 18.76 -1.12 -3.11
C LYS A 109 17.81 -2.21 -3.59
N ILE A 110 17.01 -1.89 -4.60
CA ILE A 110 16.03 -2.82 -5.18
C ILE A 110 16.63 -3.53 -6.39
N ILE A 111 16.28 -4.80 -6.57
CA ILE A 111 16.60 -5.57 -7.78
C ILE A 111 15.48 -5.35 -8.81
N ILE A 112 15.83 -5.28 -10.10
CA ILE A 112 14.88 -5.10 -11.22
C ILE A 112 13.64 -6.01 -11.11
N ARG A 113 13.80 -7.28 -10.70
CA ARG A 113 12.68 -8.23 -10.51
C ARG A 113 11.64 -7.74 -9.50
N THR A 114 12.05 -7.05 -8.45
CA THR A 114 11.15 -6.52 -7.43
C THR A 114 10.38 -5.32 -7.99
N ALA A 115 11.04 -4.46 -8.76
CA ALA A 115 10.38 -3.36 -9.48
C ALA A 115 9.36 -3.88 -10.50
N GLN A 116 9.67 -4.94 -11.24
CA GLN A 116 8.73 -5.60 -12.17
C GLN A 116 7.50 -6.18 -11.45
N LYS A 117 7.70 -6.89 -10.33
CA LYS A 117 6.59 -7.41 -9.52
C LYS A 117 5.70 -6.30 -8.99
N TRP A 118 6.30 -5.17 -8.60
CA TRP A 118 5.58 -4.01 -8.10
C TRP A 118 4.77 -3.31 -9.20
N LEU A 119 5.36 -3.11 -10.38
CA LEU A 119 4.63 -2.62 -11.57
C LEU A 119 3.46 -3.53 -11.92
N HIS A 120 3.65 -4.85 -11.87
CA HIS A 120 2.57 -5.82 -12.08
C HIS A 120 1.47 -5.71 -11.02
N LYS A 121 1.82 -5.46 -9.75
CA LYS A 121 0.86 -5.25 -8.66
C LYS A 121 0.03 -3.98 -8.86
N LEU A 122 0.61 -2.93 -9.44
CA LEU A 122 -0.07 -1.69 -9.83
C LEU A 122 -0.86 -1.82 -11.15
N GLU A 123 -0.88 -3.01 -11.75
CA GLU A 123 -1.48 -3.27 -13.07
C GLU A 123 -0.88 -2.43 -14.21
N TRP A 124 0.32 -1.88 -14.01
CA TRP A 124 1.08 -1.21 -15.05
C TRP A 124 1.70 -2.25 -15.97
N ARG A 125 0.90 -2.70 -16.93
CA ARG A 125 1.31 -3.68 -17.93
C ARG A 125 1.95 -3.00 -19.13
N TYR A 126 3.10 -3.51 -19.55
CA TYR A 126 3.64 -3.21 -20.86
C TYR A 126 2.71 -3.78 -21.92
N GLY A 127 1.95 -2.90 -22.56
CA GLY A 127 1.22 -3.19 -23.77
C GLY A 127 1.76 -2.32 -24.89
N LYS A 128 2.00 -2.91 -26.06
CA LYS A 128 2.12 -2.11 -27.29
C LYS A 128 0.74 -1.50 -27.51
N LYS A 129 0.63 -0.16 -27.57
CA LYS A 129 -0.63 0.47 -27.99
C LYS A 129 -1.02 -0.16 -29.32
N HIS A 130 -2.16 -0.83 -29.35
CA HIS A 130 -2.77 -1.20 -30.62
C HIS A 130 -3.19 0.12 -31.29
N ASN A 131 -2.87 0.24 -32.57
CA ASN A 131 -2.88 1.49 -33.32
C ASN A 131 -4.18 2.31 -33.17
N GLY A 132 -4.00 3.64 -33.18
CA GLY A 132 -4.83 4.51 -34.01
C GLY A 132 -6.10 5.09 -33.42
N MET A 133 -6.21 5.25 -32.10
CA MET A 133 -7.29 6.08 -31.54
C MET A 133 -6.71 7.46 -31.21
N TYR A 134 -7.16 8.48 -31.93
CA TYR A 134 -6.77 9.89 -31.83
C TYR A 134 -6.76 10.35 -30.36
N ILE A 135 -5.56 10.53 -29.79
CA ILE A 135 -5.38 11.03 -28.41
C ILE A 135 -5.38 12.57 -28.39
N ASP A 136 -5.19 13.16 -29.55
CA ASP A 136 -5.20 14.57 -29.85
C ASP A 136 -6.24 14.73 -30.96
N GLY A 137 -7.22 15.61 -30.76
CA GLY A 137 -8.18 16.02 -31.77
C GLY A 137 -7.52 16.84 -32.86
N HIS A 138 -6.48 16.30 -33.50
CA HIS A 138 -5.85 16.92 -34.64
C HIS A 138 -6.80 16.68 -35.81
N GLU A 139 -7.61 17.70 -36.10
CA GLU A 139 -8.52 17.71 -37.23
C GLU A 139 -7.71 17.37 -38.48
N GLN A 140 -8.07 16.25 -39.13
CA GLN A 140 -7.45 15.83 -40.36
C GLN A 140 -7.66 16.93 -41.41
N GLU A 141 -6.62 17.30 -42.15
CA GLU A 141 -6.66 18.41 -43.12
C GLU A 141 -7.84 18.26 -44.11
N ASP A 142 -8.18 17.02 -44.47
CA ASP A 142 -9.33 16.70 -45.32
C ASP A 142 -10.69 17.07 -44.69
N VAL A 143 -10.82 16.92 -43.37
CA VAL A 143 -12.04 17.26 -42.61
C VAL A 143 -12.16 18.78 -42.48
N VAL A 144 -11.05 19.48 -42.27
CA VAL A 144 -11.00 20.95 -42.27
C VAL A 144 -11.35 21.50 -43.65
N ALA A 145 -10.81 20.91 -44.72
CA ALA A 145 -11.10 21.27 -46.10
C ALA A 145 -12.59 21.08 -46.43
N TYR A 146 -13.17 19.95 -46.03
CA TYR A 146 -14.60 19.67 -46.23
C TYR A 146 -15.49 20.68 -45.48
N HIS A 147 -15.15 21.04 -44.24
CA HIS A 147 -15.91 22.01 -43.46
C HIS A 147 -15.83 23.43 -44.06
N ALA A 148 -14.70 23.80 -44.66
CA ALA A 148 -14.54 25.06 -45.36
C ALA A 148 -15.32 25.13 -46.69
N GLU A 149 -15.44 24.02 -47.42
CA GLU A 149 -16.13 23.97 -48.71
C GLU A 149 -17.66 23.85 -48.60
N PHE A 150 -18.19 23.17 -47.57
CA PHE A 150 -19.60 22.78 -47.55
C PHE A 150 -20.48 23.47 -46.48
N LEU A 151 -19.89 24.20 -45.52
CA LEU A 151 -20.63 24.85 -44.42
C LEU A 151 -20.51 26.39 -44.40
N GLN A 152 -20.27 27.03 -45.55
CA GLN A 152 -20.50 28.47 -45.75
C GLN A 152 -21.89 28.77 -46.33
#